data_AF-A0A1X1N3L0-F1
#
_entry.id   AF-A0A1X1N3L0-F1
#
_cell.length_a   1.000
_cell.length_b   1.000
_cell.length_c   1.000
_cell.angle_alpha   90.00
_cell.angle_beta   90.00
_cell.angle_gamma   90.00
#
_symmetry.space_group_name_H-M   'P 1'
#
loop_
_entity.id
_entity.type
_entity.pdbx_description
1 polymer ?
#
loop_
_entity_poly.entity_id
_entity_poly.type
_entity_poly.pdbx_seq_one_letter_code
_entity_poly.pdbx_strand_id
1 'polypeptide(L)'
;MNDSPQQWDDILADTLVECGHCHGPMSPLPPEAPQPRYECLRQMDSACTAVAMPAPELERYVATQMVAEMVKPAVADLLREAVHQVVETELPQHERELAELEARGNVPASEVEAKRDSLGEKRRAYQQLMDPEAFSPRWQVDWWNRRADTSSKRGLCPLFFTKIEVRSGAAPVPGAYEDERITLHWRVWGSVPEDKDLL
;
A
#
# COMPACT_ATOMS: atom_id res chain seq x y z
N MET A 1 21.27 -13.08 21.55
CA MET A 1 20.81 -12.52 20.26
C MET A 1 19.31 -12.72 20.27
N ASN A 2 18.53 -11.65 20.40
CA ASN A 2 17.08 -11.71 20.30
C ASN A 2 16.73 -11.77 18.80
N ASP A 3 16.70 -12.97 18.23
CA ASP A 3 16.03 -13.20 16.94
C ASP A 3 14.53 -13.25 17.21
N SER A 4 13.94 -12.10 17.52
CA SER A 4 12.51 -11.94 17.26
C SER A 4 12.34 -12.12 15.76
N PRO A 5 11.52 -13.08 15.28
CA PRO A 5 11.29 -13.23 13.85
C PRO A 5 10.84 -11.87 13.33
N GLN A 6 11.59 -11.35 12.35
CA GLN A 6 11.29 -10.07 11.74
C GLN A 6 9.86 -10.17 11.22
N GLN A 7 8.94 -9.45 11.89
CA GLN A 7 7.53 -9.50 11.58
C GLN A 7 7.39 -9.05 10.12
N TRP A 8 6.85 -9.94 9.29
CA TRP A 8 6.58 -9.68 7.89
C TRP A 8 5.34 -8.80 7.80
N ASP A 9 5.48 -7.62 7.17
CA ASP A 9 4.43 -6.61 7.11
C ASP A 9 3.31 -7.01 6.14
N ASP A 10 3.54 -7.91 5.18
CA ASP A 10 2.55 -8.37 4.19
C ASP A 10 1.86 -7.19 3.47
N ILE A 11 2.69 -6.27 2.95
CA ILE A 11 2.20 -5.03 2.30
C ILE A 11 1.64 -5.30 0.89
N LEU A 12 1.93 -6.44 0.27
CA LEU A 12 1.50 -6.75 -1.09
C LEU A 12 0.29 -7.68 -1.17
N ALA A 13 -0.34 -8.01 -0.04
CA ALA A 13 -1.52 -8.90 0.00
C ALA A 13 -2.63 -8.49 -0.99
N ASP A 14 -2.86 -7.18 -1.16
CA ASP A 14 -3.89 -6.63 -2.04
C ASP A 14 -3.34 -6.16 -3.39
N THR A 15 -2.07 -6.48 -3.69
CA THR A 15 -1.40 -6.11 -4.95
C THR A 15 -1.15 -7.34 -5.79
N LEU A 16 -1.46 -7.26 -7.09
CA LEU A 16 -1.25 -8.37 -8.01
C LEU A 16 0.25 -8.63 -8.21
N VAL A 17 0.74 -9.75 -7.68
CA VAL A 17 2.10 -10.25 -7.92
C VAL A 17 2.03 -11.43 -8.91
N GLU A 18 2.80 -11.36 -10.00
CA GLU A 18 2.79 -12.34 -11.08
C GLU A 18 4.19 -12.90 -11.38
N CYS A 19 4.21 -14.12 -11.89
CA CYS A 19 5.40 -14.74 -12.43
C CYS A 19 5.78 -14.07 -13.76
N GLY A 20 6.98 -13.50 -13.87
CA GLY A 20 7.48 -12.88 -15.10
C GLY A 20 7.77 -13.85 -16.24
N HIS A 21 7.56 -15.16 -16.05
CA HIS A 21 7.66 -16.18 -17.11
C HIS A 21 6.29 -16.55 -17.70
N CYS A 22 5.33 -16.94 -16.85
CA CYS A 22 4.02 -17.42 -17.32
C CYS A 22 2.87 -16.43 -17.09
N HIS A 23 3.15 -15.27 -16.47
CA HIS A 23 2.19 -14.25 -16.02
C HIS A 23 1.07 -14.82 -15.14
N GLY A 24 1.31 -15.96 -14.49
CA GLY A 24 0.41 -16.54 -13.51
C GLY A 24 0.55 -15.86 -12.15
N PRO A 25 -0.48 -15.91 -11.30
CA PRO A 25 -0.43 -15.33 -9.97
C PRO A 25 0.67 -15.99 -9.12
N MET A 26 1.31 -15.19 -8.29
CA MET A 26 2.20 -15.63 -7.23
C MET A 26 1.51 -15.39 -5.89
N SER A 27 1.50 -16.41 -5.04
CA SER A 27 0.98 -16.28 -3.68
C SER A 27 2.15 -16.20 -2.72
N PRO A 28 2.10 -15.34 -1.69
CA PRO A 28 2.90 -15.60 -0.51
C PRO A 28 2.44 -16.96 0.05
N LEU A 29 3.38 -17.82 0.44
CA LEU A 29 3.09 -18.95 1.33
C LEU A 29 2.34 -18.43 2.58
N PRO A 30 1.56 -19.28 3.27
CA PRO A 30 0.78 -18.85 4.42
C PRO A 30 1.63 -18.03 5.42
N PRO A 31 1.08 -16.98 6.07
CA PRO A 31 1.84 -16.10 6.98
C PRO A 31 2.54 -16.83 8.14
N GLU A 32 2.07 -18.03 8.47
CA GLU A 32 2.63 -18.91 9.51
C GLU A 32 3.85 -19.71 9.03
N ALA A 33 4.20 -19.63 7.75
CA ALA A 33 5.40 -20.25 7.23
C ALA A 33 6.63 -19.58 7.87
N PRO A 34 7.59 -20.35 8.41
CA PRO A 34 8.79 -19.79 9.03
C PRO A 34 9.65 -18.97 8.05
N GLN A 35 9.43 -19.14 6.74
CA GLN A 35 10.06 -18.37 5.67
C GLN A 35 8.99 -18.06 4.62
N PRO A 36 8.24 -16.93 4.73
CA PRO A 36 7.25 -16.56 3.73
C PRO A 36 7.94 -16.23 2.40
N ARG A 37 7.38 -16.75 1.30
CA ARG A 37 7.92 -16.60 -0.06
C ARG A 37 6.79 -16.40 -1.05
N TYR A 38 6.98 -15.53 -2.03
CA TYR A 38 6.15 -15.47 -3.22
C TYR A 38 6.62 -16.56 -4.19
N GLU A 39 5.70 -17.45 -4.57
CA GLU A 39 5.98 -18.55 -5.48
C GLU A 39 4.92 -18.59 -6.59
N CYS A 40 5.34 -18.89 -7.82
CA CYS A 40 4.42 -19.06 -8.93
C CYS A 40 3.44 -20.21 -8.64
N LEU A 41 2.13 -19.99 -8.78
CA LEU A 41 1.15 -21.07 -8.54
C LEU A 41 1.13 -22.13 -9.65
N ARG A 42 1.77 -21.87 -10.80
CA ARG A 42 1.91 -22.83 -11.90
C ARG A 42 3.20 -23.65 -11.79
N GLN A 43 3.35 -24.36 -10.68
CA GLN A 43 4.53 -25.20 -10.37
C GLN A 43 4.72 -26.42 -11.30
N MET A 44 3.82 -26.66 -12.25
CA MET A 44 3.93 -27.78 -13.21
C MET A 44 4.90 -27.49 -14.35
N ASP A 45 5.27 -26.23 -14.57
CA ASP A 45 6.25 -25.83 -15.56
C ASP A 45 7.63 -25.64 -14.91
N SER A 46 8.64 -26.35 -15.41
CA SER A 46 10.02 -26.28 -14.93
C SER A 46 10.62 -24.86 -14.95
N ALA A 47 10.15 -23.99 -15.84
CA ALA A 47 10.59 -22.59 -15.85
C ALA A 47 9.93 -21.76 -14.74
N CYS A 48 8.75 -22.16 -14.26
CA CYS A 48 7.99 -21.50 -13.20
C CYS A 48 8.38 -21.95 -11.79
N THR A 49 8.83 -23.20 -11.63
CA THR A 49 9.26 -23.73 -10.31
C THR A 49 10.46 -22.99 -9.74
N ALA A 50 11.32 -22.45 -10.61
CA ALA A 50 12.46 -21.63 -10.23
C ALA A 50 12.09 -20.18 -9.86
N VAL A 51 10.83 -19.77 -10.08
CA VAL A 51 10.37 -18.40 -9.79
C VAL A 51 9.83 -18.34 -8.36
N ALA A 52 10.73 -18.04 -7.44
CA ALA A 52 10.44 -17.80 -6.04
C ALA A 52 11.23 -16.59 -5.51
N MET A 53 10.64 -15.86 -4.55
CA MET A 53 11.26 -14.72 -3.89
C MET A 53 10.89 -14.71 -2.40
N PRO A 54 11.85 -14.59 -1.47
CA PRO A 54 11.53 -14.34 -0.08
C PRO A 54 10.65 -13.09 0.08
N ALA A 55 9.51 -13.23 0.77
CA ALA A 55 8.55 -12.15 0.90
C ALA A 55 9.15 -10.89 1.55
N PRO A 56 9.97 -10.99 2.62
CA PRO A 56 10.60 -9.81 3.21
C PRO A 56 11.56 -9.08 2.28
N GLU A 57 12.17 -9.77 1.31
CA GLU A 57 13.09 -9.16 0.35
C GLU A 57 12.33 -8.42 -0.75
N LEU A 58 11.29 -9.06 -1.31
CA LEU A 58 10.41 -8.42 -2.29
C LEU A 58 9.76 -7.16 -1.71
N GLU A 59 9.19 -7.27 -0.52
CA GLU A 59 8.47 -6.18 0.12
C GLU A 59 9.40 -5.04 0.53
N ARG A 60 10.62 -5.35 0.98
CA ARG A 60 11.62 -4.32 1.25
C ARG A 60 12.03 -3.58 -0.02
N TYR A 61 12.20 -4.29 -1.14
CA TYR A 61 12.48 -3.66 -2.43
C TYR A 61 11.32 -2.77 -2.85
N VAL A 62 10.09 -3.28 -2.87
CA VAL A 62 8.89 -2.51 -3.25
C VAL A 62 8.68 -1.32 -2.34
N ALA A 63 8.82 -1.47 -1.03
CA ALA A 63 8.75 -0.38 -0.06
C ALA A 63 9.76 0.73 -0.36
N THR A 64 11.00 0.37 -0.70
CA THR A 64 12.04 1.32 -1.06
C THR A 64 11.65 2.11 -2.31
N GLN A 65 11.14 1.42 -3.34
CA GLN A 65 10.69 2.03 -4.59
C GLN A 65 9.46 2.91 -4.39
N MET A 66 8.49 2.47 -3.57
CA MET A 66 7.31 3.27 -3.23
C MET A 66 7.69 4.57 -2.54
N VAL A 67 8.56 4.51 -1.52
CA VAL A 67 9.01 5.72 -0.82
C VAL A 67 9.76 6.64 -1.79
N ALA A 68 10.60 6.10 -2.66
CA ALA A 68 11.29 6.88 -3.69
C ALA A 68 10.32 7.57 -4.68
N GLU A 69 9.21 6.91 -5.03
CA GLU A 69 8.16 7.50 -5.87
C GLU A 69 7.38 8.58 -5.14
N MET A 70 6.95 8.30 -3.91
CA MET A 70 6.20 9.18 -3.02
C MET A 70 6.91 10.52 -2.78
N VAL A 71 8.24 10.51 -2.61
CA VAL A 71 9.01 11.75 -2.40
C VAL A 71 9.18 12.62 -3.64
N LYS A 72 8.77 12.15 -4.83
CA LYS A 72 8.78 13.01 -6.02
C LYS A 72 7.78 14.15 -5.84
N PRO A 73 8.15 15.42 -6.15
CA PRO A 73 7.27 16.56 -5.90
C PRO A 73 5.86 16.42 -6.49
N ALA A 74 5.76 15.99 -7.74
CA ALA A 74 4.47 15.81 -8.40
C ALA A 74 3.57 14.77 -7.72
N VAL A 75 4.15 13.68 -7.20
CA VAL A 75 3.41 12.64 -6.47
C VAL A 75 3.01 13.13 -5.09
N ALA A 76 3.93 13.81 -4.38
CA ALA A 76 3.66 14.41 -3.09
C ALA A 76 2.50 15.43 -3.16
N ASP A 77 2.45 16.24 -4.23
CA ASP A 77 1.36 17.19 -4.47
C ASP A 77 0.03 16.47 -4.72
N LEU A 78 0.02 15.39 -5.52
CA LEU A 78 -1.18 14.58 -5.76
C LEU A 78 -1.68 13.89 -4.47
N LEU A 79 -0.77 13.38 -3.64
CA LEU A 79 -1.14 12.78 -2.35
C LEU A 79 -1.72 13.83 -1.39
N ARG A 80 -1.14 15.03 -1.37
CA ARG A 80 -1.65 16.15 -0.58
C ARG A 80 -3.05 16.52 -1.03
N GLU A 81 -3.27 16.71 -2.33
CA GLU A 81 -4.57 17.03 -2.90
C GLU A 81 -5.61 15.94 -2.59
N ALA A 82 -5.26 14.66 -2.74
CA ALA A 82 -6.14 13.55 -2.41
C ALA A 82 -6.57 13.58 -0.93
N VAL A 83 -5.64 13.89 -0.02
CA VAL A 83 -5.99 14.06 1.40
C VAL A 83 -6.91 15.26 1.62
N HIS A 84 -6.64 16.41 0.98
CA HIS A 84 -7.54 17.57 1.08
C HIS A 84 -8.95 17.21 0.63
N GLN A 85 -9.09 16.54 -0.51
CA GLN A 85 -10.38 16.12 -1.03
C GLN A 85 -11.10 15.19 -0.05
N VAL A 86 -10.40 14.19 0.52
CA VAL A 86 -10.98 13.28 1.54
C VAL A 86 -11.44 14.06 2.77
N VAL A 87 -10.65 15.03 3.25
CA VAL A 87 -11.02 15.86 4.40
C VAL A 87 -12.25 16.71 4.11
N GLU A 88 -12.36 17.29 2.91
CA GLU A 88 -13.50 18.12 2.53
C GLU A 88 -14.79 17.34 2.28
N THR A 89 -14.68 16.05 1.94
CA THR A 89 -15.82 15.20 1.54
C THR A 89 -16.25 14.23 2.62
N GLU A 90 -15.32 13.44 3.17
CA GLU A 90 -15.61 12.36 4.11
C GLU A 90 -15.82 12.87 5.54
N LEU A 91 -15.03 13.87 5.99
CA LEU A 91 -15.14 14.34 7.37
C LEU A 91 -16.52 14.96 7.65
N PRO A 92 -17.07 15.85 6.79
CA PRO A 92 -18.44 16.35 6.95
C PRO A 92 -19.51 15.27 6.80
N GLN A 93 -19.24 14.21 6.03
CA GLN A 93 -20.15 13.06 5.96
C GLN A 93 -20.20 12.32 7.30
N HIS A 94 -19.06 12.01 7.90
CA HIS A 94 -19.03 11.34 9.20
C HIS A 94 -19.59 12.20 10.34
N GLU A 95 -19.41 13.51 10.28
CA GLU A 95 -20.03 14.45 11.22
C GLU A 95 -21.56 14.42 11.11
N ARG A 96 -22.10 14.39 9.88
CA ARG A 96 -23.54 14.23 9.65
C ARG A 96 -24.07 12.89 10.14
N GLU A 97 -23.36 11.79 9.85
CA GLU A 97 -23.72 10.45 10.32
C GLU A 97 -23.78 10.39 11.86
N LEU A 98 -22.82 11.00 12.56
CA LEU A 98 -22.84 11.08 14.02
C LEU A 98 -24.03 11.90 14.52
N ALA A 99 -24.29 13.07 13.93
CA ALA A 99 -25.43 13.92 14.30
C ALA A 99 -26.78 13.21 14.07
N GLU A 100 -26.91 12.44 12.99
CA GLU A 100 -28.10 11.63 12.72
C GLU A 100 -28.27 10.51 13.75
N LEU A 101 -27.20 9.82 14.14
CA LEU A 101 -27.24 8.80 15.19
C LEU A 101 -27.66 9.40 16.54
N GLU A 102 -27.12 10.56 16.89
CA GLU A 102 -27.49 11.31 18.10
C GLU A 102 -28.97 11.74 18.08
N ALA A 103 -29.48 12.18 16.92
CA ALA A 103 -30.86 12.63 16.77
C ALA A 103 -31.90 11.50 16.85
N ARG A 104 -31.54 10.27 16.48
CA ARG A 104 -32.45 9.11 16.50
C ARG A 104 -32.93 8.73 17.91
N GLY A 105 -32.14 9.04 18.95
CA GLY A 105 -32.53 8.90 20.37
C GLY A 105 -32.82 7.48 20.87
N ASN A 106 -32.87 6.48 19.98
CA ASN A 106 -33.11 5.06 20.25
C ASN A 106 -31.88 4.18 19.98
N VAL A 107 -30.72 4.81 19.73
CA VAL A 107 -29.43 4.15 19.52
C VAL A 107 -28.75 3.96 20.89
N PRO A 108 -28.13 2.80 21.17
CA PRO A 108 -27.37 2.61 22.40
C PRO A 108 -26.28 3.68 22.57
N ALA A 109 -26.13 4.24 23.77
CA ALA A 109 -25.14 5.28 24.06
C ALA A 109 -23.70 4.85 23.68
N SER A 110 -23.38 3.56 23.85
CA SER A 110 -22.09 2.98 23.49
C SER A 110 -21.79 3.05 21.99
N GLU A 111 -22.80 2.97 21.13
CA GLU A 111 -22.62 3.05 19.67
C GLU A 111 -22.34 4.50 19.23
N VAL A 112 -23.05 5.46 19.82
CA VAL A 112 -22.80 6.90 19.62
C VAL A 112 -21.40 7.28 20.10
N GLU A 113 -20.99 6.79 21.27
CA GLU A 113 -19.66 7.02 21.82
C GLU A 113 -18.56 6.42 20.93
N ALA A 114 -18.70 5.16 20.50
CA ALA A 114 -17.77 4.53 19.57
C ALA A 114 -17.63 5.29 18.25
N LYS A 115 -18.75 5.80 17.69
CA LYS A 115 -18.71 6.63 16.47
C LYS A 115 -18.00 7.96 16.72
N ARG A 116 -18.23 8.59 17.86
CA ARG A 116 -17.57 9.85 18.26
C ARG A 116 -16.06 9.66 18.43
N ASP A 117 -15.65 8.57 19.05
CA ASP A 117 -14.24 8.24 19.24
C ASP A 117 -13.55 7.98 17.90
N SER A 118 -14.17 7.17 17.04
CA SER A 118 -13.69 6.91 15.68
C SER A 118 -13.55 8.20 14.86
N LEU A 119 -14.54 9.10 14.93
CA LEU A 119 -14.46 10.41 14.28
C LEU A 119 -13.33 11.27 14.85
N GLY A 120 -13.13 11.24 16.17
CA GLY A 120 -12.02 11.92 16.85
C GLY A 120 -10.65 11.40 16.38
N GLU A 121 -10.50 10.09 16.21
CA GLU A 121 -9.30 9.46 15.65
C GLU A 121 -9.05 9.90 14.21
N LYS A 122 -10.08 9.84 13.35
CA LYS A 122 -9.99 10.31 11.96
C LYS A 122 -9.56 11.78 11.89
N ARG A 123 -10.18 12.64 12.69
CA ARG A 123 -9.82 14.07 12.73
C ARG A 123 -8.37 14.28 13.14
N ARG A 124 -7.86 13.55 14.14
CA ARG A 124 -6.44 13.61 14.53
C ARG A 124 -5.53 13.13 13.42
N ALA A 125 -5.88 12.04 12.73
CA ALA A 125 -5.12 11.54 11.59
C ALA A 125 -5.04 12.57 10.47
N TYR A 126 -6.17 13.14 10.05
CA TYR A 126 -6.20 14.17 9.02
C TYR A 126 -5.43 15.43 9.42
N GLN A 127 -5.53 15.88 10.68
CA GLN A 127 -4.74 17.02 11.16
C GLN A 127 -3.24 16.82 11.00
N GLN A 128 -2.73 15.60 11.22
CA GLN A 128 -1.31 15.29 11.00
C GLN A 128 -0.92 15.33 9.51
N LEU A 129 -1.85 14.99 8.62
CA LEU A 129 -1.64 15.01 7.17
C LEU A 129 -1.78 16.43 6.58
N MET A 130 -2.42 17.34 7.31
CA MET A 130 -2.60 18.75 6.95
C MET A 130 -1.49 19.65 7.51
N ASP A 131 -0.52 19.08 8.23
CA ASP A 131 0.65 19.82 8.73
C ASP A 131 1.46 20.42 7.56
N PRO A 132 2.02 21.64 7.67
CA PRO A 132 2.80 22.25 6.59
C PRO A 132 3.98 21.39 6.11
N GLU A 133 4.60 20.62 7.01
CA GLU A 133 5.70 19.72 6.70
C GLU A 133 5.24 18.35 6.22
N ALA A 134 3.93 18.07 6.26
CA ALA A 134 3.36 16.85 5.71
C ALA A 134 3.71 16.76 4.22
N PHE A 135 3.96 15.53 3.77
CA PHE A 135 4.43 15.22 2.41
C PHE A 135 5.80 15.79 2.02
N SER A 136 6.55 16.44 2.92
CA SER A 136 7.98 16.67 2.67
C SER A 136 8.73 15.33 2.53
N PRO A 137 9.85 15.24 1.78
CA PRO A 137 10.58 13.99 1.62
C PRO A 137 10.95 13.32 2.96
N ARG A 138 11.40 14.12 3.93
CA ARG A 138 11.71 13.65 5.28
C ARG A 138 10.47 13.11 5.99
N TRP A 139 9.35 13.82 5.90
CA TRP A 139 8.10 13.41 6.53
C TRP A 139 7.60 12.09 5.93
N GLN A 140 7.65 11.91 4.60
CA GLN A 140 7.17 10.70 3.94
C GLN A 140 8.01 9.46 4.31
N VAL A 141 9.34 9.62 4.38
CA VAL A 141 10.25 8.57 4.86
C VAL A 141 9.98 8.23 6.34
N ASP A 142 9.79 9.23 7.21
CA ASP A 142 9.47 9.02 8.63
C ASP A 142 8.10 8.36 8.80
N TRP A 143 7.10 8.81 8.04
CA TRP A 143 5.76 8.26 8.03
C TRP A 143 5.79 6.78 7.65
N TRP A 144 6.39 6.42 6.51
CA TRP A 144 6.46 5.03 6.06
C TRP A 144 7.14 4.11 7.08
N ASN A 145 8.27 4.54 7.65
CA ASN A 145 9.08 3.69 8.50
C ASN A 145 8.60 3.61 9.96
N ARG A 146 7.86 4.61 10.45
CA ARG A 146 7.57 4.75 11.89
C ARG A 146 6.12 5.02 12.25
N ARG A 147 5.31 5.54 11.32
CA ARG A 147 3.92 5.97 11.62
C ARG A 147 2.87 5.17 10.89
N ALA A 148 3.16 4.75 9.66
CA ALA A 148 2.27 3.95 8.84
C ALA A 148 2.19 2.53 9.42
N ASP A 149 0.98 2.10 9.73
CA ASP A 149 0.71 0.69 10.02
C ASP A 149 0.71 -0.15 8.74
N THR A 150 0.74 -1.47 8.91
CA THR A 150 0.66 -2.44 7.81
C THR A 150 -0.53 -2.17 6.89
N SER A 151 -1.70 -1.88 7.47
CA SER A 151 -2.94 -1.63 6.72
C SER A 151 -2.78 -0.44 5.77
N SER A 152 -2.20 0.66 6.25
CA SER A 152 -1.95 1.87 5.45
C SER A 152 -0.97 1.59 4.31
N LYS A 153 0.13 0.87 4.59
CA LYS A 153 1.11 0.50 3.56
C LYS A 153 0.48 -0.41 2.50
N ARG A 154 -0.29 -1.40 2.94
CA ARG A 154 -1.02 -2.33 2.08
C ARG A 154 -2.03 -1.63 1.19
N GLY A 155 -2.80 -0.69 1.76
CA GLY A 155 -3.76 0.11 1.01
C GLY A 155 -3.14 1.05 -0.02
N LEU A 156 -1.89 1.49 0.19
CA LEU A 156 -1.18 2.33 -0.78
C LEU A 156 -0.65 1.53 -1.99
N CYS A 157 -0.16 0.31 -1.79
CA CYS A 157 0.43 -0.49 -2.88
C CYS A 157 -0.45 -0.58 -4.15
N PRO A 158 -1.76 -0.91 -4.09
CA PRO A 158 -2.61 -1.00 -5.27
C PRO A 158 -2.94 0.36 -5.91
N LEU A 159 -2.66 1.49 -5.24
CA LEU A 159 -2.77 2.84 -5.82
C LEU A 159 -1.57 3.18 -6.70
N PHE A 160 -0.39 2.62 -6.38
CA PHE A 160 0.84 2.84 -7.14
C PHE A 160 1.06 1.82 -8.23
N PHE A 161 0.64 0.57 -8.03
CA PHE A 161 0.92 -0.52 -8.96
C PHE A 161 -0.34 -1.05 -9.64
N THR A 162 -0.21 -1.40 -10.92
CA THR A 162 -1.18 -2.27 -11.60
C THR A 162 -0.86 -3.73 -11.29
N LYS A 163 0.44 -4.08 -11.31
CA LYS A 163 0.99 -5.38 -10.95
C LYS A 163 2.50 -5.32 -10.68
N ILE A 164 3.03 -6.40 -10.13
CA ILE A 164 4.45 -6.62 -9.89
C ILE A 164 4.83 -7.95 -10.52
N GLU A 165 5.80 -7.95 -11.44
CA GLU A 165 6.29 -9.20 -12.04
C GLU A 165 7.62 -9.62 -11.40
N VAL A 166 7.75 -10.91 -11.10
CA VAL A 166 8.95 -11.50 -10.49
C VAL A 166 9.51 -12.61 -11.37
N ARG A 167 10.80 -12.56 -11.69
CA ARG A 167 11.55 -13.57 -12.44
C ARG A 167 12.46 -14.40 -11.53
N SER A 168 12.92 -15.55 -12.01
CA SER A 168 13.90 -16.40 -11.32
C SER A 168 15.26 -15.69 -11.18
N GLY A 169 16.05 -16.05 -10.15
CA GLY A 169 17.38 -15.46 -9.90
C GLY A 169 17.72 -15.34 -8.40
N ALA A 170 18.82 -14.65 -8.08
CA ALA A 170 19.22 -14.35 -6.70
C ALA A 170 18.44 -13.15 -6.14
N ALA A 171 18.20 -13.12 -4.84
CA ALA A 171 17.51 -12.05 -4.13
C ALA A 171 18.04 -10.64 -4.50
N PRO A 172 17.18 -9.61 -4.52
CA PRO A 172 17.63 -8.24 -4.72
C PRO A 172 18.64 -7.83 -3.67
N VAL A 173 19.68 -7.13 -4.11
CA VAL A 173 20.64 -6.52 -3.19
C VAL A 173 19.90 -5.40 -2.43
N PRO A 174 19.99 -5.35 -1.09
CA PRO A 174 19.38 -4.28 -0.32
C PRO A 174 19.84 -2.90 -0.82
N GLY A 175 18.88 -2.03 -1.16
CA GLY A 175 19.17 -0.69 -1.68
C GLY A 175 19.46 -0.61 -3.18
N ALA A 176 19.31 -1.72 -3.94
CA ALA A 176 19.34 -1.68 -5.39
C ALA A 176 18.22 -0.79 -5.94
N TYR A 177 18.57 0.13 -6.85
CA TYR A 177 17.60 1.01 -7.52
C TYR A 177 16.81 0.26 -8.60
N GLU A 178 17.43 -0.71 -9.25
CA GLU A 178 16.83 -1.57 -10.26
C GLU A 178 17.19 -3.03 -9.95
N ASP A 179 16.24 -3.92 -10.22
CA ASP A 179 16.46 -5.37 -10.16
C ASP A 179 15.83 -6.01 -11.40
N GLU A 180 16.64 -6.66 -12.23
CA GLU A 180 16.19 -7.29 -13.48
C GLU A 180 15.14 -8.39 -13.27
N ARG A 181 15.00 -8.90 -12.05
CA ARG A 181 13.99 -9.88 -11.69
C ARG A 181 12.65 -9.24 -11.34
N ILE A 182 12.62 -7.99 -10.90
CA ILE A 182 11.41 -7.34 -10.42
C ILE A 182 11.03 -6.22 -11.37
N THR A 183 9.93 -6.41 -12.10
CA THR A 183 9.35 -5.35 -12.92
C THR A 183 8.14 -4.76 -12.18
N LEU A 184 8.25 -3.49 -11.82
CA LEU A 184 7.16 -2.73 -11.21
C LEU A 184 6.33 -2.08 -12.31
N HIS A 185 5.07 -2.49 -12.44
CA HIS A 185 4.14 -1.87 -13.39
C HIS A 185 3.38 -0.78 -12.66
N TRP A 186 3.89 0.45 -12.79
CA TRP A 186 3.29 1.63 -12.17
C TRP A 186 1.95 1.97 -12.82
N ARG A 187 0.99 2.42 -12.01
CA ARG A 187 -0.19 3.11 -12.53
C ARG A 187 0.24 4.45 -13.10
N VAL A 188 -0.35 4.82 -14.23
CA VAL A 188 -0.19 6.15 -14.79
C VAL A 188 -1.23 7.06 -14.16
N TRP A 189 -0.77 8.12 -13.50
CA TRP A 189 -1.64 9.08 -12.82
C TRP A 189 -1.85 10.25 -13.79
N GLY A 190 -3.11 10.56 -14.14
CA GLY A 190 -3.44 11.72 -14.96
C GLY A 190 -3.46 11.53 -16.49
N SER A 191 -3.48 10.29 -17.01
CA SER A 191 -3.83 10.09 -18.42
C SER A 191 -5.34 10.25 -18.61
N VAL A 192 -5.77 11.34 -19.23
CA VAL A 192 -7.08 11.40 -19.89
C VAL A 192 -7.09 10.24 -20.90
N PRO A 193 -8.07 9.32 -20.88
CA PRO A 193 -8.18 8.36 -21.96
C PRO A 193 -8.38 9.16 -23.26
N GLU A 194 -7.38 9.16 -24.13
CA GLU A 194 -7.59 9.55 -25.51
C GLU A 194 -8.47 8.45 -26.12
N ASP A 195 -9.79 8.63 -26.05
CA ASP A 195 -10.73 7.98 -26.96
C ASP A 195 -10.40 8.47 -28.38
N LYS A 196 -9.37 7.87 -28.97
CA LYS A 196 -9.08 7.91 -30.40
C LYS A 196 -9.54 6.58 -30.97
N ASP A 197 -10.86 6.39 -31.07
CA ASP A 197 -11.50 5.42 -31.97
C ASP A 197 -13.00 5.73 -32.14
N LEU A 198 -13.30 6.99 -32.49
CA LEU A 198 -14.58 7.35 -33.11
C LEU A 198 -14.32 8.25 -34.32
N LEU A 199 -13.76 7.66 -35.39
CA LEU A 199 -13.97 8.09 -36.78
C LEU A 199 -14.01 6.87 -37.69
#